data_AF-A0A1Q8JFL2-F1
#
_entry.id   AF-A0A1Q8JFL2-F1
#
_cell.length_a   1.000
_cell.length_b   1.000
_cell.length_c   1.000
_cell.angle_alpha   90.00
_cell.angle_beta   90.00
_cell.angle_gamma   90.00
#
_symmetry.space_group_name_H-M   'P 1'
#
loop_
_entity.id
_entity.type
_entity.pdbx_description
1 polymer ?
#
loop_
_entity_poly.entity_id
_entity_poly.type
_entity_poly.pdbx_seq_one_letter_code
_entity_poly.pdbx_strand_id
1 'polypeptide(L)'
;MAAETAPAARRGRRPMSDRRRALQRLEISRAAIRLFREHGVAGTSGEQIADAVGLSARTFWRWFRTKESCVEPVLSLSTDAFTACLARWPAGRSLEEHLLTDFPEHDDGGPDDGELVLAVVRMSRDELALRAIWLVVQERAEPVLAGILAERLGRDVGDIEVRVQAAALNAALRIATEDIAAVTADGHEPPVDDLTARLSTAVRAATHGVAASPPA
;
A
#
# COMPACT_ATOMS: atom_id res chain seq x y z
N MET A 1 -0.70 -65.30 7.49
CA MET A 1 -1.47 -64.46 8.44
C MET A 1 -0.55 -64.16 9.61
N ALA A 2 -0.27 -62.94 10.02
CA ALA A 2 -0.88 -61.65 9.73
C ALA A 2 0.22 -60.57 9.65
N ALA A 3 0.03 -59.63 8.74
CA ALA A 3 0.88 -58.45 8.59
C ALA A 3 0.55 -57.43 9.68
N GLU A 4 1.62 -56.94 10.28
CA GLU A 4 1.89 -55.66 10.91
C GLU A 4 0.85 -54.55 10.69
N THR A 5 0.54 -53.81 11.75
CA THR A 5 -0.04 -52.46 11.62
C THR A 5 0.61 -51.54 12.64
N ALA A 6 1.66 -50.85 12.19
CA ALA A 6 2.24 -49.71 12.90
C ALA A 6 1.28 -48.51 12.84
N PRO A 7 1.16 -47.70 13.92
CA PRO A 7 0.23 -46.58 13.94
C PRO A 7 0.70 -45.46 13.00
N ALA A 8 -0.22 -44.98 12.16
CA ALA A 8 0.02 -43.92 11.21
C ALA A 8 0.40 -42.61 11.93
N ALA A 9 1.62 -42.14 11.69
CA ALA A 9 2.09 -40.84 12.16
C ALA A 9 1.13 -39.74 11.68
N ARG A 10 0.56 -38.99 12.64
CA ARG A 10 -0.17 -37.74 12.39
C ARG A 10 0.73 -36.83 11.55
N ARG A 11 0.43 -36.74 10.25
CA ARG A 11 1.08 -35.79 9.34
C ARG A 11 0.76 -34.38 9.82
N GLY A 12 1.66 -33.80 10.60
CA GLY A 12 1.61 -32.39 10.98
C GLY A 12 1.46 -31.55 9.72
N ARG A 13 0.42 -30.71 9.67
CA ARG A 13 0.17 -29.77 8.58
C ARG A 13 1.45 -28.96 8.36
N ARG A 14 2.07 -29.10 7.18
CA ARG A 14 3.30 -28.36 6.83
C ARG A 14 3.09 -26.86 7.11
N PRO A 15 4.06 -26.17 7.74
CA PRO A 15 3.98 -24.72 7.95
C PRO A 15 3.72 -24.02 6.62
N MET A 16 2.81 -23.04 6.60
CA MET A 16 2.57 -22.25 5.40
C MET A 16 3.79 -21.39 5.10
N SER A 17 4.18 -21.28 3.82
CA SER A 17 5.22 -20.36 3.38
C SER A 17 4.78 -18.91 3.58
N ASP A 18 5.73 -18.00 3.76
CA ASP A 18 5.46 -16.57 3.93
C ASP A 18 4.69 -15.99 2.73
N ARG A 19 5.04 -16.42 1.51
CA ARG A 19 4.30 -16.05 0.29
C ARG A 19 2.83 -16.48 0.36
N ARG A 20 2.53 -17.70 0.80
CA ARG A 20 1.14 -18.19 0.93
C ARG A 20 0.39 -17.42 2.00
N ARG A 21 1.07 -17.05 3.10
CA ARG A 21 0.49 -16.22 4.15
C ARG A 21 0.18 -14.80 3.64
N ALA A 22 1.08 -14.19 2.87
CA ALA A 22 0.87 -12.86 2.29
C ALA A 22 -0.32 -12.84 1.31
N LEU A 23 -0.38 -13.81 0.39
CA LEU A 23 -1.51 -13.94 -0.54
C LEU A 23 -2.85 -14.07 0.18
N GLN A 24 -2.90 -14.89 1.24
CA GLN A 24 -4.13 -15.06 1.98
C GLN A 24 -4.49 -13.83 2.84
N ARG A 25 -3.50 -13.09 3.36
CA ARG A 25 -3.76 -11.78 4.01
C ARG A 25 -4.37 -10.80 3.01
N LEU A 26 -3.86 -10.79 1.78
CA LEU A 26 -4.36 -9.94 0.71
C LEU A 26 -5.79 -10.32 0.29
N GLU A 27 -6.10 -11.62 0.16
CA GLU A 27 -7.47 -12.09 -0.10
C GLU A 27 -8.47 -11.63 0.99
N ILE A 28 -8.08 -11.76 2.26
CA ILE A 28 -8.89 -11.28 3.39
C ILE A 28 -9.07 -9.76 3.32
N SER A 29 -8.01 -9.01 3.02
CA SER A 29 -8.04 -7.56 2.86
C SER A 29 -9.02 -7.12 1.77
N ARG A 30 -8.96 -7.75 0.59
CA ARG A 30 -9.87 -7.46 -0.53
C ARG A 30 -11.33 -7.71 -0.16
N ALA A 31 -11.61 -8.82 0.54
CA ALA A 31 -12.95 -9.14 1.01
C ALA A 31 -13.47 -8.14 2.05
N ALA A 32 -12.63 -7.77 3.02
CA ALA A 32 -12.96 -6.77 4.04
C ALA A 32 -13.33 -5.42 3.43
N ILE A 33 -12.54 -4.93 2.46
CA ILE A 33 -12.78 -3.64 1.80
C ILE A 33 -14.10 -3.65 1.04
N ARG A 34 -14.43 -4.76 0.34
CA ARG A 34 -15.74 -4.90 -0.33
C ARG A 34 -16.90 -4.83 0.64
N LEU A 35 -16.83 -5.54 1.78
CA LEU A 35 -17.87 -5.49 2.80
C LEU A 35 -17.97 -4.11 3.45
N PHE A 36 -16.85 -3.43 3.72
CA PHE A 36 -16.86 -2.06 4.22
C PHE A 36 -17.52 -1.08 3.25
N ARG A 37 -17.32 -1.25 1.94
CA ARG A 37 -18.02 -0.45 0.92
C ARG A 37 -19.53 -0.71 0.90
N GLU A 38 -19.95 -1.96 1.10
CA GLU A 38 -21.35 -2.36 1.00
C GLU A 38 -22.16 -2.03 2.26
N HIS A 39 -21.56 -2.21 3.44
CA HIS A 39 -22.27 -2.14 4.73
C HIS A 39 -21.72 -1.05 5.67
N GLY A 40 -20.69 -0.32 5.26
CA GLY A 40 -19.92 0.57 6.12
C GLY A 40 -18.98 -0.20 7.06
N VAL A 41 -17.98 0.50 7.62
CA VAL A 41 -17.02 -0.11 8.56
C VAL A 41 -17.73 -0.54 9.85
N ALA A 42 -18.60 0.32 10.40
CA ALA A 42 -19.38 0.01 11.60
C ALA A 42 -20.31 -1.21 11.41
N GLY A 43 -20.96 -1.32 10.24
CA GLY A 43 -21.90 -2.40 9.91
C GLY A 43 -21.26 -3.75 9.55
N THR A 44 -19.93 -3.80 9.45
CA THR A 44 -19.19 -5.02 9.12
C THR A 44 -18.49 -5.60 10.36
N SER A 45 -18.61 -6.91 10.60
CA SER A 45 -17.92 -7.63 11.68
C SER A 45 -16.75 -8.49 11.16
N GLY A 46 -15.83 -8.86 12.06
CA GLY A 46 -14.73 -9.76 11.70
C GLY A 46 -15.21 -11.16 11.31
N GLU A 47 -16.33 -11.61 11.88
CA GLU A 47 -16.98 -12.88 11.55
C GLU A 47 -17.51 -12.85 10.11
N GLN A 48 -18.19 -11.78 9.69
CA GLN A 48 -18.66 -11.62 8.30
C GLN A 48 -17.50 -11.65 7.30
N ILE A 49 -16.39 -10.97 7.63
CA ILE A 49 -15.18 -10.99 6.80
C ILE A 49 -14.58 -12.40 6.73
N ALA A 50 -14.49 -13.10 7.86
CA ALA A 50 -13.96 -14.46 7.93
C ALA A 50 -14.81 -15.43 7.10
N ASP A 51 -16.14 -15.35 7.24
CA ASP A 51 -17.09 -16.18 6.51
C ASP A 51 -17.01 -15.93 5.00
N ALA A 52 -16.84 -14.68 4.57
CA ALA A 52 -16.70 -14.30 3.16
C ALA A 52 -15.49 -14.94 2.45
N VAL A 53 -14.47 -15.37 3.20
CA VAL A 53 -13.29 -16.08 2.67
C VAL A 53 -13.17 -17.52 3.16
N GLY A 54 -14.23 -18.08 3.75
CA GLY A 54 -14.27 -19.46 4.23
C GLY A 54 -13.34 -19.76 5.41
N LEU A 55 -13.11 -18.78 6.29
CA LEU A 55 -12.29 -18.90 7.50
C LEU A 55 -13.17 -18.85 8.76
N SER A 56 -12.71 -19.50 9.83
CA SER A 56 -13.31 -19.28 11.15
C SER A 56 -12.89 -17.94 11.74
N ALA A 57 -13.76 -17.32 12.55
CA ALA A 57 -13.44 -16.10 13.30
C ALA A 57 -12.14 -16.23 14.11
N ARG A 58 -11.92 -17.38 14.77
CA ARG A 58 -10.65 -17.67 15.47
C ARG A 58 -9.42 -17.60 14.56
N THR A 59 -9.55 -18.05 13.30
CA THR A 59 -8.44 -17.99 12.33
C THR A 59 -8.22 -16.56 11.86
N PHE A 60 -9.29 -15.82 11.62
CA PHE A 60 -9.24 -14.40 11.26
C PHE A 60 -8.55 -13.55 12.35
N TRP A 61 -9.00 -13.65 13.60
CA TRP A 61 -8.44 -12.91 14.74
C TRP A 61 -7.00 -13.31 15.09
N ARG A 62 -6.54 -14.48 14.63
CA ARG A 62 -5.11 -14.86 14.73
C ARG A 62 -4.23 -14.03 13.78
N TRP A 63 -4.80 -13.49 12.70
CA TRP A 63 -4.06 -12.79 11.64
C TRP A 63 -4.17 -11.26 11.75
N PHE A 64 -5.31 -10.78 12.23
CA PHE A 64 -5.64 -9.37 12.32
C PHE A 64 -6.08 -9.01 13.73
N ARG A 65 -5.59 -7.87 14.24
CA ARG A 65 -5.88 -7.42 15.61
C ARG A 65 -7.25 -6.76 15.71
N THR A 66 -7.66 -6.07 14.64
CA THR A 66 -8.98 -5.45 14.50
C THR A 66 -9.50 -5.70 13.09
N LYS A 67 -10.81 -5.54 12.86
CA LYS A 67 -11.38 -5.67 11.52
C LYS A 67 -10.83 -4.61 10.56
N GLU A 68 -10.55 -3.41 11.07
CA GLU A 68 -10.01 -2.30 10.30
C GLU A 68 -8.57 -2.60 9.84
N SER A 69 -7.77 -3.25 10.70
CA SER A 69 -6.39 -3.65 10.35
C SER A 69 -6.30 -4.58 9.14
N CYS A 70 -7.43 -5.16 8.71
CA CYS A 70 -7.50 -5.98 7.51
C CYS A 70 -7.22 -5.21 6.23
N VAL A 71 -7.32 -3.88 6.19
CA VAL A 71 -7.05 -3.10 4.96
C VAL A 71 -5.56 -2.91 4.67
N GLU A 72 -4.69 -3.11 5.67
CA GLU A 72 -3.24 -2.89 5.57
C GLU A 72 -2.59 -3.59 4.35
N PRO A 73 -2.88 -4.88 4.06
CA PRO A 73 -2.26 -5.57 2.92
C PRO A 73 -2.55 -4.94 1.55
N VAL A 74 -3.79 -4.47 1.31
CA VAL A 74 -4.12 -3.75 0.06
C VAL A 74 -3.45 -2.38 0.03
N LEU A 75 -3.49 -1.63 1.13
CA LEU A 75 -2.82 -0.33 1.20
C LEU A 75 -1.30 -0.41 0.97
N SER A 76 -0.67 -1.51 1.40
CA SER A 76 0.76 -1.71 1.21
C SER A 76 1.14 -1.91 -0.26
N LEU A 77 0.22 -2.35 -1.12
CA LEU A 77 0.50 -2.55 -2.55
C LEU A 77 0.99 -1.27 -3.24
N SER A 78 0.42 -0.11 -2.92
CA SER A 78 0.83 1.15 -3.54
C SER A 78 2.23 1.58 -3.11
N THR A 79 2.56 1.43 -1.82
CA THR A 79 3.90 1.75 -1.31
C THR A 79 4.95 0.75 -1.80
N ASP A 80 4.58 -0.53 -1.90
CA ASP A 80 5.46 -1.59 -2.42
C ASP A 80 5.74 -1.40 -3.91
N ALA A 81 4.71 -1.08 -4.71
CA ALA A 81 4.87 -0.80 -6.14
C ALA A 81 5.76 0.43 -6.38
N PHE A 82 5.56 1.49 -5.60
CA PHE A 82 6.38 2.70 -5.68
C PHE A 82 7.84 2.44 -5.29
N THR A 83 8.06 1.75 -4.17
CA THR A 83 9.40 1.36 -3.73
C THR A 83 10.10 0.48 -4.78
N ALA A 84 9.38 -0.50 -5.34
CA ALA A 84 9.91 -1.37 -6.38
C ALA A 84 10.24 -0.60 -7.67
N CYS A 85 9.41 0.38 -8.06
CA CYS A 85 9.70 1.27 -9.18
C CYS A 85 10.98 2.09 -8.93
N LEU A 86 11.08 2.72 -7.75
CA LEU A 86 12.25 3.54 -7.38
C LEU A 86 13.54 2.72 -7.33
N ALA A 87 13.48 1.47 -6.85
CA ALA A 87 14.63 0.57 -6.79
C ALA A 87 15.20 0.21 -8.19
N ARG A 88 14.40 0.35 -9.26
CA ARG A 88 14.84 0.11 -10.64
C ARG A 88 15.34 1.38 -11.34
N TRP A 89 15.41 2.52 -10.65
CA TRP A 89 15.72 3.81 -11.25
C TRP A 89 17.11 3.86 -11.95
N PRO A 90 17.17 3.94 -13.29
CA PRO A 90 18.43 3.88 -14.04
C PRO A 90 19.32 5.10 -13.81
N ALA A 91 20.64 4.90 -13.70
CA ALA A 91 21.61 6.00 -13.59
C ALA A 91 21.53 6.95 -14.79
N GLY A 92 21.59 8.26 -14.54
CA GLY A 92 21.56 9.29 -15.59
C GLY A 92 20.16 9.68 -16.11
N ARG A 93 19.08 9.05 -15.62
CA ARG A 93 17.70 9.48 -15.85
C ARG A 93 17.20 10.31 -14.68
N SER A 94 16.40 11.35 -14.93
CA SER A 94 15.74 12.08 -13.82
C SER A 94 14.69 11.20 -13.13
N LEU A 95 14.35 11.52 -11.87
CA LEU A 95 13.32 10.78 -11.15
C LEU A 95 11.94 10.96 -11.80
N GLU A 96 11.65 12.17 -12.29
CA GLU A 96 10.39 12.49 -12.97
C GLU A 96 10.19 11.62 -14.22
N GLU A 97 11.17 11.57 -15.12
CA GLU A 97 11.11 10.74 -16.34
C GLU A 97 10.99 9.24 -16.00
N HIS A 98 11.64 8.80 -14.93
CA HIS A 98 11.57 7.41 -14.48
C HIS A 98 10.15 7.05 -14.01
N LEU A 99 9.54 7.89 -13.18
CA LEU A 99 8.17 7.67 -12.70
C LEU A 99 7.16 7.73 -13.86
N LEU A 100 7.33 8.63 -14.83
CA LEU A 100 6.49 8.69 -16.04
C LEU A 100 6.53 7.43 -16.91
N THR A 101 7.67 6.73 -16.93
CA THR A 101 7.87 5.61 -17.85
C THR A 101 7.60 4.25 -17.19
N ASP A 102 8.00 4.12 -15.92
CA ASP A 102 8.14 2.82 -15.24
C ASP A 102 7.28 2.71 -13.97
N PHE A 103 6.52 3.76 -13.61
CA PHE A 103 5.51 3.61 -12.57
C PHE A 103 4.34 2.84 -13.18
N PRO A 104 4.02 1.63 -12.67
CA PRO A 104 3.02 0.79 -13.30
C PRO A 104 1.67 1.51 -13.33
N GLU A 105 1.13 1.73 -14.52
CA GLU A 105 -0.31 1.94 -14.70
C GLU A 105 -1.02 0.63 -14.34
N HIS A 106 -1.18 0.37 -13.04
CA HIS A 106 -2.05 -0.64 -12.42
C HIS A 106 -2.29 -1.93 -13.23
N ASP A 107 -1.26 -2.62 -13.69
CA ASP A 107 -1.41 -3.98 -14.20
C ASP A 107 -0.44 -4.92 -13.49
N ASP A 108 -0.94 -6.13 -13.19
CA ASP A 108 -0.35 -7.29 -12.49
C ASP A 108 -1.03 -7.67 -11.14
N GLY A 109 -1.92 -6.83 -10.59
CA GLY A 109 -2.58 -7.02 -9.29
C GLY A 109 -3.93 -7.74 -9.30
N GLY A 110 -4.36 -8.36 -10.41
CA GLY A 110 -5.76 -8.80 -10.56
C GLY A 110 -6.73 -7.60 -10.67
N PRO A 111 -7.99 -7.83 -11.09
CA PRO A 111 -8.90 -6.74 -11.38
C PRO A 111 -9.22 -5.97 -10.08
N ASP A 112 -8.92 -4.66 -10.08
CA ASP A 112 -9.42 -3.64 -9.14
C ASP A 112 -8.61 -3.33 -7.85
N ASP A 113 -7.38 -3.80 -7.66
CA ASP A 113 -6.61 -3.50 -6.42
C ASP A 113 -6.33 -2.00 -6.22
N GLY A 114 -6.05 -1.25 -7.29
CA GLY A 114 -5.85 0.21 -7.23
C GLY A 114 -7.11 0.93 -6.74
N GLU A 115 -8.28 0.54 -7.23
CA GLU A 115 -9.56 1.08 -6.78
C GLU A 115 -9.89 0.66 -5.34
N LEU A 116 -9.48 -0.54 -4.89
CA LEU A 116 -9.61 -0.91 -3.48
C LEU A 116 -8.74 -0.02 -2.57
N VAL A 117 -7.54 0.38 -3.00
CA VAL A 117 -6.73 1.39 -2.29
C VAL A 117 -7.49 2.71 -2.24
N LEU A 118 -7.99 3.21 -3.37
CA LEU A 118 -8.76 4.46 -3.43
C LEU A 118 -10.01 4.39 -2.55
N ALA A 119 -10.72 3.26 -2.54
CA ALA A 119 -11.89 3.04 -1.70
C ALA A 119 -11.56 3.15 -0.21
N VAL A 120 -10.46 2.56 0.24
CA VAL A 120 -10.03 2.70 1.64
C VAL A 120 -9.66 4.14 1.97
N VAL A 121 -8.95 4.83 1.07
CA VAL A 121 -8.59 6.24 1.25
C VAL A 121 -9.84 7.13 1.31
N ARG A 122 -10.85 6.88 0.48
CA ARG A 122 -12.16 7.56 0.57
C ARG A 122 -12.86 7.32 1.90
N MET A 123 -12.99 6.06 2.34
CA MET A 123 -13.60 5.73 3.63
C MET A 123 -12.83 6.34 4.82
N SER A 124 -11.51 6.49 4.72
CA SER A 124 -10.68 7.07 5.78
C SER A 124 -10.97 8.54 6.10
N ARG A 125 -11.76 9.23 5.26
CA ARG A 125 -12.22 10.60 5.52
C ARG A 125 -13.11 10.68 6.75
N ASP A 126 -13.99 9.69 6.89
CA ASP A 126 -14.97 9.63 7.98
C ASP A 126 -14.58 8.60 9.04
N GLU A 127 -13.70 7.65 8.70
CA GLU A 127 -13.30 6.53 9.58
C GLU A 127 -11.85 6.71 10.10
N LEU A 128 -11.71 7.26 11.31
CA LEU A 128 -10.40 7.55 11.93
C LEU A 128 -9.48 6.33 12.06
N ALA A 129 -10.04 5.14 12.29
CA ALA A 129 -9.25 3.91 12.39
C ALA A 129 -8.59 3.55 11.05
N LEU A 130 -9.29 3.72 9.93
CA LEU A 130 -8.72 3.54 8.59
C LEU A 130 -7.69 4.61 8.28
N ARG A 131 -7.94 5.87 8.69
CA ARG A 131 -6.98 6.98 8.53
C ARG A 131 -5.67 6.69 9.23
N ALA A 132 -5.72 6.17 10.46
CA ALA A 132 -4.53 5.80 11.21
C ALA A 132 -3.73 4.69 10.50
N ILE A 133 -4.40 3.65 9.99
CA ILE A 133 -3.75 2.55 9.27
C ILE A 133 -3.10 3.06 7.98
N TRP A 134 -3.80 3.90 7.21
CA TRP A 134 -3.25 4.52 6.00
C TRP A 134 -1.99 5.34 6.27
N LEU A 135 -1.99 6.19 7.31
CA LEU A 135 -0.82 6.98 7.68
C LEU A 135 0.35 6.11 8.16
N VAL A 136 0.08 5.05 8.92
CA VAL A 136 1.12 4.11 9.37
C VAL A 136 1.73 3.33 8.21
N VAL A 137 0.94 2.92 7.22
CA VAL A 137 1.46 2.26 6.01
C VAL A 137 2.40 3.21 5.26
N GLN A 138 2.01 4.49 5.13
CA GLN A 138 2.85 5.51 4.49
C GLN A 138 4.14 5.77 5.27
N GLU A 139 4.08 5.95 6.58
CA GLU A 139 5.26 6.20 7.43
C GLU A 139 6.27 5.03 7.38
N ARG A 140 5.79 3.78 7.34
CA ARG A 140 6.64 2.59 7.25
C ARG A 140 7.41 2.46 5.93
N ALA A 141 6.97 3.11 4.86
CA ALA A 141 7.66 3.11 3.58
C ALA A 141 8.89 4.04 3.58
N GLU A 142 8.91 5.07 4.44
CA GLU A 142 9.94 6.13 4.42
C GLU A 142 11.38 5.61 4.61
N PRO A 143 11.67 4.69 5.56
CA PRO A 143 13.03 4.18 5.72
C PRO A 143 13.53 3.42 4.48
N VAL A 144 12.63 2.76 3.74
CA VAL A 144 12.98 2.02 2.52
C VAL A 144 13.30 3.00 1.40
N LEU A 145 12.49 4.05 1.24
CA LEU A 145 12.75 5.13 0.29
C LEU A 145 14.06 5.85 0.60
N ALA A 146 14.33 6.12 1.88
CA ALA A 146 15.60 6.73 2.32
C ALA A 146 16.80 5.86 1.95
N GLY A 147 16.71 4.54 2.11
CA GLY A 147 17.76 3.61 1.68
C GLY A 147 18.05 3.70 0.18
N ILE A 148 17.00 3.70 -0.65
CA ILE A 148 17.15 3.81 -2.11
C ILE A 148 17.80 5.15 -2.50
N LEU A 149 17.37 6.26 -1.89
CA LEU A 149 17.93 7.59 -2.15
C LEU A 149 19.38 7.72 -1.64
N ALA A 150 19.70 7.13 -0.49
CA ALA A 150 21.05 7.13 0.07
C ALA A 150 22.05 6.47 -0.90
N GLU A 151 21.73 5.26 -1.36
CA GLU A 151 22.53 4.53 -2.35
C GLU A 151 22.69 5.34 -3.63
N ARG A 152 21.60 5.98 -4.08
CA ARG A 152 21.58 6.77 -5.31
C ARG A 152 22.46 8.01 -5.25
N LEU A 153 22.48 8.68 -4.09
CA LEU A 153 23.20 9.93 -3.89
C LEU A 153 24.63 9.71 -3.38
N GLY A 154 25.01 8.46 -3.07
CA GLY A 154 26.29 8.15 -2.42
C GLY A 154 26.41 8.78 -1.03
N ARG A 155 25.28 8.89 -0.30
CA ARG A 155 25.18 9.50 1.03
C ARG A 155 24.78 8.48 2.07
N ASP A 156 24.93 8.86 3.34
CA ASP A 156 24.47 8.06 4.46
C ASP A 156 22.94 8.10 4.58
N VAL A 157 22.30 6.98 4.95
CA VAL A 157 20.84 6.90 5.12
C VAL A 157 20.33 7.72 6.32
N GLY A 158 21.20 7.99 7.30
CA GLY A 158 20.92 8.86 8.43
C GLY A 158 21.07 10.35 8.13
N ASP A 159 21.60 10.72 6.95
CA ASP A 159 21.73 12.11 6.51
C ASP A 159 20.36 12.78 6.49
N ILE A 160 20.27 13.96 7.12
CA ILE A 160 19.00 14.69 7.24
C ILE A 160 18.43 15.05 5.87
N GLU A 161 19.28 15.35 4.88
CA GLU A 161 18.81 15.69 3.53
C GLU A 161 18.19 14.48 2.84
N VAL A 162 18.79 13.30 2.97
CA VAL A 162 18.23 12.05 2.42
C VAL A 162 16.89 11.72 3.06
N ARG A 163 16.80 11.85 4.39
CA ARG A 163 15.57 11.58 5.13
C ARG A 163 14.45 12.55 4.78
N VAL A 164 14.77 13.84 4.64
CA VAL A 164 13.80 14.87 4.22
C VAL A 164 13.32 14.63 2.80
N GLN A 165 14.22 14.28 1.87
CA GLN A 165 13.86 13.95 0.49
C GLN A 165 12.95 12.71 0.43
N ALA A 166 13.25 11.66 1.19
CA ALA A 166 12.43 10.46 1.28
C ALA A 166 11.02 10.75 1.83
N ALA A 167 10.95 11.50 2.93
CA ALA A 167 9.67 11.89 3.53
C ALA A 167 8.84 12.77 2.59
N ALA A 168 9.47 13.71 1.89
CA ALA A 168 8.79 14.58 0.94
C ALA A 168 8.30 13.82 -0.30
N LEU A 169 9.07 12.84 -0.79
CA LEU A 169 8.66 11.92 -1.85
C LEU A 169 7.46 11.04 -1.42
N ASN A 170 7.49 10.54 -0.18
CA ASN A 170 6.39 9.77 0.38
C ASN A 170 5.12 10.62 0.55
N ALA A 171 5.28 11.85 1.05
CA ALA A 171 4.18 12.80 1.18
C ALA A 171 3.57 13.16 -0.18
N ALA A 172 4.39 13.34 -1.22
CA ALA A 172 3.95 13.55 -2.59
C ALA A 172 3.02 12.42 -3.08
N LEU A 173 3.45 11.16 -2.92
CA LEU A 173 2.64 10.00 -3.29
C LEU A 173 1.34 9.94 -2.49
N ARG A 174 1.41 10.08 -1.16
CA ARG A 174 0.25 10.05 -0.28
C ARG A 174 -0.79 11.12 -0.66
N ILE A 175 -0.36 12.36 -0.90
CA ILE A 175 -1.23 13.48 -1.28
C ILE A 175 -1.87 13.20 -2.65
N ALA A 176 -1.09 12.73 -3.63
CA ALA A 176 -1.62 12.40 -4.95
C ALA A 176 -2.69 11.29 -4.88
N THR A 177 -2.50 10.26 -4.06
CA THR A 177 -3.52 9.22 -3.83
C THR A 177 -4.77 9.77 -3.14
N GLU A 178 -4.60 10.60 -2.11
CA GLU A 178 -5.72 11.26 -1.39
C GLU A 178 -6.55 12.16 -2.31
N ASP A 179 -5.90 12.87 -3.22
CA ASP A 179 -6.53 13.71 -4.24
C ASP A 179 -7.29 12.90 -5.29
N ILE A 180 -6.71 11.81 -5.81
CA ILE A 180 -7.39 10.94 -6.78
C ILE A 180 -8.61 10.30 -6.12
N ALA A 181 -8.47 9.83 -4.89
CA ALA A 181 -9.58 9.32 -4.09
C ALA A 181 -10.67 10.40 -3.91
N ALA A 182 -10.30 11.68 -3.80
CA ALA A 182 -11.25 12.78 -3.74
C ALA A 182 -12.10 12.90 -4.99
N VAL A 183 -11.45 13.01 -6.15
CA VAL A 183 -12.12 13.34 -7.41
C VAL A 183 -12.97 12.17 -7.89
N THR A 184 -12.50 10.94 -7.69
CA THR A 184 -13.23 9.72 -8.08
C THR A 184 -14.44 9.42 -7.17
N ALA A 185 -14.51 10.00 -5.97
CA ALA A 185 -15.66 9.84 -5.08
C ALA A 185 -16.95 10.47 -5.64
N ASP A 186 -16.81 11.53 -6.46
CA ASP A 186 -17.93 12.32 -6.98
C ASP A 186 -18.44 11.82 -8.35
N GLY A 187 -18.07 10.60 -8.77
CA GLY A 187 -18.47 10.03 -10.06
C GLY A 187 -17.85 10.73 -11.28
N HIS A 188 -16.88 11.60 -11.04
CA HIS A 188 -16.11 12.24 -12.10
C HIS A 188 -14.94 11.33 -12.47
N GLU A 189 -14.73 11.08 -13.77
CA GLU A 189 -13.46 10.55 -14.25
C GLU A 189 -12.35 11.46 -13.70
N PRO A 190 -11.27 10.90 -13.14
CA PRO A 190 -10.14 11.71 -12.74
C PRO A 190 -9.70 12.47 -13.99
N PRO A 191 -9.45 13.80 -13.93
CA PRO A 191 -8.85 14.46 -15.06
C PRO A 191 -7.58 13.68 -15.41
N VAL A 192 -7.49 13.25 -16.67
CA VAL A 192 -6.38 12.48 -17.23
C VAL A 192 -5.05 13.23 -17.06
N ASP A 193 -5.10 14.51 -16.67
CA ASP A 193 -4.01 15.30 -16.12
C ASP A 193 -3.81 15.07 -14.60
N ASP A 194 -2.84 14.32 -14.09
CA ASP A 194 -2.07 13.13 -14.46
C ASP A 194 -1.45 12.78 -13.10
N LEU A 195 -1.67 11.57 -12.56
CA LEU A 195 -1.03 11.12 -11.30
C LEU A 195 0.46 11.47 -11.34
N THR A 196 1.04 11.40 -12.53
CA THR A 196 2.43 11.71 -12.78
C THR A 196 2.74 13.20 -12.83
N ALA A 197 1.89 14.07 -13.38
CA ALA A 197 2.04 15.52 -13.24
C ALA A 197 1.93 15.97 -11.77
N ARG A 198 1.06 15.34 -10.97
CA ARG A 198 0.93 15.62 -9.53
C ARG A 198 2.13 15.11 -8.75
N LEU A 199 2.57 13.87 -9.00
CA LEU A 199 3.79 13.30 -8.43
C LEU A 199 5.01 14.16 -8.82
N SER A 200 5.15 14.51 -10.09
CA SER A 200 6.23 15.38 -10.59
C SER A 200 6.25 16.74 -9.91
N THR A 201 5.09 17.39 -9.76
CA THR A 201 4.98 18.69 -9.05
C THR A 201 5.39 18.56 -7.59
N ALA A 202 4.92 17.51 -6.92
CA ALA A 202 5.25 17.28 -5.52
C ALA A 202 6.70 16.83 -5.30
N VAL A 203 7.28 16.07 -6.24
CA VAL A 203 8.72 15.73 -6.29
C VAL A 203 9.56 16.99 -6.49
N ARG A 204 9.20 17.89 -7.42
CA ARG A 204 9.89 19.17 -7.60
C ARG A 204 9.84 20.04 -6.35
N ALA A 205 8.70 20.09 -5.67
CA ALA A 205 8.56 20.79 -4.40
C ALA A 205 9.45 20.17 -3.30
N ALA A 206 9.59 18.84 -3.31
CA ALA A 206 10.46 18.08 -2.40
C ALA A 206 11.95 18.30 -2.65
N THR A 207 12.38 18.45 -3.91
CA THR A 207 13.80 18.51 -4.30
C THR A 207 14.38 19.92 -4.38
N HIS A 208 13.55 20.95 -4.57
CA HIS A 208 14.04 22.33 -4.76
C HIS A 208 13.84 23.26 -3.54
N GLY A 209 13.32 22.75 -2.42
CA GLY A 209 12.97 23.56 -1.26
C GLY A 209 11.89 24.59 -1.58
N VAL A 210 11.37 25.29 -0.55
CA VAL A 210 10.51 26.46 -0.77
C VAL A 210 11.39 27.57 -1.31
N ALA A 211 11.62 27.60 -2.63
CA ALA A 211 12.28 28.72 -3.26
C ALA A 211 11.48 29.98 -2.90
N ALA A 212 12.11 30.90 -2.16
CA ALA A 212 11.61 32.27 -2.09
C ALA A 212 11.43 32.72 -3.55
N SER A 213 10.25 33.23 -3.89
CA SER A 213 9.97 33.76 -5.23
C SER A 213 11.15 34.63 -5.70
N PRO A 214 11.57 34.55 -6.97
CA PRO A 214 12.58 35.48 -7.45
C PRO A 214 12.03 36.91 -7.26
N PRO A 215 12.85 37.87 -6.77
CA PRO A 215 12.43 39.26 -6.73
C PRO A 215 12.05 39.71 -8.14
N ALA A 216 10.94 40.45 -8.19
CA ALA A 216 10.24 40.92 -9.38
C ALA A 216 11.12 41.63 -10.42
#